data_AF-A0A504YKA5-F1
#
_entry.id   AF-A0A504YKA5-F1
#
_cell.length_a   1.000
_cell.length_b   1.000
_cell.length_c   1.000
_cell.angle_alpha   90.00
_cell.angle_beta   90.00
_cell.angle_gamma   90.00
#
_symmetry.space_group_name_H-M   'P 1'
#
loop_
_entity.id
_entity.type
_entity.pdbx_description
1 polymer ?
#
loop_
_entity_poly.entity_id
_entity_poly.type
_entity_poly.pdbx_seq_one_letter_code
_entity_poly.pdbx_strand_id
1 'polypeptide(L)'
;MFLFHFLPAKLTAIHPTIILRPSHLINSHLIVRGIWRSYGVMSLLAAVRKGPNFDNLALRALPVNVEGNQVRIVPDACFVRVRPTQVQLPRLVLASHEALELLELPTELIKRDSQCADAHDEFVQYLSGNKIWSGSEPSAHCYCGHQFGSFVGQLGDGAVIYLGEVVNSKDERWELQLKGAGPTPFSRSADGRKVLRSSLREFLCSEAMHHLGIPTTRAATLVTSDTWVQRDVFYTGQIILERASVTSRLAPSFIRFGSFEISKPKDPITGRQGPSADNPVIVQTLSNYVISTFYPEAMHHLGIPTTRAATLVTSDTWVQRDVFYTGQIILERASVTSRLAPSFIRFGSFEISKPKDPITGRQGPSADNPVIVQTLSNYVISTFYPEIWSKRVPNDFASLYLNFFEEVVRRTATLVALWQAVGFCHGLIVYAGDFIFAPNSFFLFYPLNDGVCSVLNTDNMSILGLTMDYGPFGFMDRFMWDHVCNASDTDGRYSYAQQPSVCAWNCARLAECLIRALGGDADQFCAPDQSNADNETGRLAARFRTVLDRSFMPTFQEVYLRQMRRKVCYECLIWD
;
A
#
# COMPACT_ATOMS: atom_id res chain seq x y z
N MET A 1 52.11 9.35 -4.27
CA MET A 1 51.58 10.71 -3.99
C MET A 1 50.06 10.58 -3.98
N PHE A 2 49.28 10.73 -2.91
CA PHE A 2 49.47 11.34 -1.59
C PHE A 2 48.40 10.76 -0.63
N LEU A 3 48.73 10.67 0.66
CA LEU A 3 47.84 10.73 1.85
C LEU A 3 46.73 9.67 2.06
N PHE A 4 47.02 8.70 2.93
CA PHE A 4 46.09 8.32 4.01
C PHE A 4 46.88 8.28 5.32
N HIS A 5 46.45 9.09 6.29
CA HIS A 5 46.98 9.18 7.64
C HIS A 5 45.79 9.10 8.61
N PHE A 6 46.06 8.50 9.78
CA PHE A 6 45.24 8.38 11.00
C PHE A 6 44.32 7.16 11.14
N LEU A 7 44.89 6.08 11.70
CA LEU A 7 44.36 5.47 12.93
C LEU A 7 45.53 5.06 13.85
N PRO A 8 45.36 5.09 15.18
CA PRO A 8 46.44 5.25 16.12
C PRO A 8 47.15 3.93 16.47
N ALA A 9 48.46 4.04 16.62
CA ALA A 9 49.37 3.01 17.08
C ALA A 9 49.08 2.60 18.52
N LYS A 10 48.90 1.29 18.75
CA LYS A 10 49.27 0.62 20.01
C LYS A 10 49.51 -0.86 19.71
N LEU A 11 50.79 -1.20 19.50
CA LEU A 11 51.42 -2.48 19.85
C LEU A 11 52.86 -2.45 19.33
N THR A 12 53.73 -1.80 20.09
CA THR A 12 55.18 -1.97 19.97
C THR A 12 55.64 -3.12 20.87
N ALA A 13 56.62 -3.85 20.34
CA ALA A 13 57.63 -4.68 21.02
C ALA A 13 57.35 -6.18 21.13
N ILE A 14 57.79 -6.95 20.12
CA ILE A 14 58.69 -8.11 20.30
C ILE A 14 59.77 -8.09 19.19
N HIS A 15 61.00 -8.45 19.58
CA HIS A 15 62.32 -8.36 18.94
C HIS A 15 62.49 -8.94 17.50
N PRO A 16 63.58 -8.57 16.78
CA PRO A 16 63.76 -8.83 15.35
C PRO A 16 64.72 -10.00 15.09
N THR A 17 64.27 -11.12 14.53
CA THR A 17 65.14 -12.00 13.71
C THR A 17 64.33 -12.96 12.84
N ILE A 18 63.75 -12.47 11.74
CA ILE A 18 63.49 -13.35 10.57
C ILE A 18 63.84 -12.55 9.31
N ILE A 19 65.01 -12.87 8.73
CA ILE A 19 65.38 -12.46 7.38
C ILE A 19 64.48 -13.26 6.43
N LEU A 20 63.35 -12.68 6.01
CA LEU A 20 62.52 -13.26 4.95
C LEU A 20 63.13 -12.92 3.59
N ARG A 21 63.49 -13.97 2.84
CA ARG A 21 63.91 -13.86 1.43
C ARG A 21 62.77 -13.26 0.59
N PRO A 22 63.07 -12.52 -0.51
CA PRO A 22 62.07 -11.80 -1.32
C PRO A 22 61.04 -12.66 -2.07
N SER A 23 60.97 -13.97 -1.84
CA SER A 23 60.07 -14.90 -2.55
C SER A 23 58.73 -15.13 -1.85
N HIS A 24 58.45 -14.49 -0.70
CA HIS A 24 57.19 -14.70 0.05
C HIS A 24 56.24 -13.49 0.11
N LEU A 25 56.61 -12.33 -0.46
CA LEU A 25 55.76 -11.12 -0.46
C LEU A 25 54.60 -11.15 -1.47
N ILE A 26 54.54 -12.15 -2.36
CA ILE A 26 53.45 -12.28 -3.33
C ILE A 26 52.22 -12.99 -2.71
N ASN A 27 52.41 -13.79 -1.64
CA ASN A 27 51.30 -14.49 -0.97
C ASN A 27 50.56 -13.66 0.07
N SER A 28 51.20 -12.67 0.70
CA SER A 28 50.55 -11.85 1.73
C SER A 28 49.47 -10.93 1.18
N HIS A 29 49.63 -10.39 -0.04
CA HIS A 29 48.57 -9.61 -0.70
C HIS A 29 47.38 -10.46 -1.17
N LEU A 30 47.62 -11.70 -1.59
CA LEU A 30 46.57 -12.67 -1.93
C LEU A 30 45.80 -13.13 -0.69
N ILE A 31 46.49 -13.37 0.42
CA ILE A 31 45.88 -13.75 1.70
C ILE A 31 45.09 -12.58 2.30
N VAL A 32 45.62 -11.37 2.32
CA VAL A 32 44.91 -10.18 2.84
C VAL A 32 43.71 -9.83 1.95
N ARG A 33 43.84 -9.91 0.61
CA ARG A 33 42.67 -9.77 -0.29
C ARG A 33 41.67 -10.90 -0.07
N GLY A 34 42.11 -12.15 0.13
CA GLY A 34 41.25 -13.29 0.43
C GLY A 34 40.48 -13.14 1.75
N ILE A 35 41.15 -12.67 2.81
CA ILE A 35 40.54 -12.41 4.12
C ILE A 35 39.53 -11.27 4.02
N TRP A 36 39.90 -10.10 3.49
CA TRP A 36 38.97 -8.97 3.29
C TRP A 36 37.79 -9.33 2.37
N ARG A 37 38.00 -10.19 1.37
CA ARG A 37 36.94 -10.72 0.49
C ARG A 37 36.00 -11.68 1.21
N SER A 38 36.51 -12.60 2.02
CA SER A 38 35.68 -13.47 2.87
C SER A 38 34.86 -12.66 3.88
N TYR A 39 35.43 -11.59 4.45
CA TYR A 39 34.67 -10.67 5.32
C TYR A 39 33.53 -9.97 4.57
N GLY A 40 33.74 -9.52 3.32
CA GLY A 40 32.70 -8.89 2.50
C GLY A 40 31.55 -9.84 2.08
N VAL A 41 31.86 -11.10 1.78
CA VAL A 41 30.83 -12.11 1.45
C VAL A 41 30.03 -12.50 2.70
N MET A 42 30.71 -12.69 3.84
CA MET A 42 30.04 -12.95 5.12
C MET A 42 29.17 -11.77 5.56
N SER A 43 29.56 -10.53 5.26
CA SER A 43 28.71 -9.36 5.53
C SER A 43 27.46 -9.31 4.63
N LEU A 44 27.56 -9.70 3.36
CA LEU A 44 26.38 -9.75 2.45
C LEU A 44 25.39 -10.83 2.87
N LEU A 45 25.89 -12.03 3.22
CA LEU A 45 25.03 -13.12 3.70
C LEU A 45 24.33 -12.74 5.02
N ALA A 46 25.05 -12.08 5.93
CA ALA A 46 24.48 -11.56 7.16
C ALA A 46 23.42 -10.48 6.89
N ALA A 47 23.66 -9.57 5.93
CA ALA A 47 22.70 -8.56 5.52
C ALA A 47 21.41 -9.18 4.94
N VAL A 48 21.53 -10.20 4.07
CA VAL A 48 20.39 -10.94 3.53
C VAL A 48 19.57 -11.59 4.64
N ARG A 49 20.23 -12.25 5.61
CA ARG A 49 19.54 -12.92 6.72
C ARG A 49 18.90 -11.96 7.71
N LYS A 50 19.56 -10.82 7.96
CA LYS A 50 19.00 -9.73 8.79
C LYS A 50 17.70 -9.24 8.18
N GLY A 51 17.68 -9.07 6.86
CA GLY A 51 16.51 -8.62 6.12
C GLY A 51 16.10 -7.18 6.43
N PRO A 52 14.95 -6.74 5.88
CA PRO A 52 14.40 -5.42 6.12
C PRO A 52 13.92 -5.21 7.56
N ASN A 53 13.76 -3.95 7.96
CA ASN A 53 13.20 -3.57 9.25
C ASN A 53 11.66 -3.61 9.21
N PHE A 54 11.07 -4.74 9.56
CA PHE A 54 9.61 -4.92 9.60
C PHE A 54 8.96 -4.30 10.83
N ASP A 55 7.91 -3.52 10.60
CA ASP A 55 7.08 -2.89 11.63
C ASP A 55 5.66 -3.47 11.66
N ASN A 56 5.02 -3.74 10.51
CA ASN A 56 3.67 -4.34 10.42
C ASN A 56 2.57 -3.56 11.18
N LEU A 57 2.54 -2.24 11.02
CA LEU A 57 1.50 -1.38 11.62
C LEU A 57 0.09 -1.82 11.18
N ALA A 58 -0.13 -2.15 9.92
CA ALA A 58 -1.43 -2.61 9.41
C ALA A 58 -1.97 -3.81 10.23
N LEU A 59 -1.13 -4.81 10.51
CA LEU A 59 -1.53 -6.00 11.27
C LEU A 59 -1.75 -5.74 12.76
N ARG A 60 -1.15 -4.67 13.31
CA ARG A 60 -1.39 -4.24 14.70
C ARG A 60 -2.62 -3.35 14.84
N ALA A 61 -2.97 -2.62 13.78
CA ALA A 61 -4.04 -1.63 13.79
C ALA A 61 -5.39 -2.19 13.27
N LEU A 62 -5.38 -3.22 12.44
CA LEU A 62 -6.57 -3.77 11.78
C LEU A 62 -6.90 -5.18 12.28
N PRO A 63 -8.17 -5.62 12.20
CA PRO A 63 -8.56 -6.98 12.58
C PRO A 63 -7.86 -8.05 11.75
N VAL A 64 -7.23 -9.02 12.44
CA VAL A 64 -6.48 -10.13 11.84
C VAL A 64 -7.04 -11.48 12.29
N ASN A 65 -7.40 -12.33 11.35
CA ASN A 65 -7.72 -13.74 11.57
C ASN A 65 -6.44 -14.60 11.48
N VAL A 66 -6.35 -15.65 12.30
CA VAL A 66 -5.12 -16.46 12.43
C VAL A 66 -5.26 -17.90 11.91
N GLU A 67 -6.36 -18.21 11.23
CA GLU A 67 -6.63 -19.55 10.69
C GLU A 67 -5.96 -19.72 9.31
N GLY A 68 -5.44 -20.93 9.04
CA GLY A 68 -4.50 -21.19 7.94
C GLY A 68 -5.01 -21.02 6.50
N ASN A 69 -4.23 -21.49 5.52
CA ASN A 69 -4.42 -21.19 4.09
C ASN A 69 -5.66 -21.82 3.41
N GLN A 70 -6.52 -22.52 4.14
CA GLN A 70 -7.68 -23.21 3.53
C GLN A 70 -8.70 -22.22 2.97
N VAL A 71 -9.18 -22.47 1.74
CA VAL A 71 -10.18 -21.66 1.04
C VAL A 71 -11.48 -21.62 1.85
N ARG A 72 -11.93 -20.42 2.24
CA ARG A 72 -13.13 -20.21 3.06
C ARG A 72 -13.62 -18.76 3.00
N ILE A 73 -14.83 -18.54 3.51
CA ILE A 73 -15.30 -17.19 3.87
C ILE A 73 -14.63 -16.75 5.17
N VAL A 74 -14.20 -15.50 5.22
CA VAL A 74 -13.46 -14.89 6.33
C VAL A 74 -14.24 -13.67 6.83
N PRO A 75 -15.14 -13.85 7.81
CA PRO A 75 -15.83 -12.74 8.44
C PRO A 75 -14.91 -11.98 9.40
N ASP A 76 -15.24 -10.71 9.65
CA ASP A 76 -14.70 -9.85 10.71
C ASP A 76 -13.18 -9.66 10.73
N ALA A 77 -12.52 -9.82 9.59
CA ALA A 77 -11.08 -9.63 9.46
C ALA A 77 -10.69 -8.88 8.18
N CYS A 78 -9.74 -7.95 8.30
CA CYS A 78 -9.09 -7.32 7.16
C CYS A 78 -7.93 -8.17 6.63
N PHE A 79 -7.23 -8.89 7.52
CA PHE A 79 -6.12 -9.76 7.13
C PHE A 79 -6.27 -11.16 7.71
N VAL A 80 -5.69 -12.14 7.03
CA VAL A 80 -5.55 -13.51 7.53
C VAL A 80 -4.08 -13.87 7.54
N ARG A 81 -3.54 -14.40 8.65
CA ARG A 81 -2.18 -14.95 8.67
C ARG A 81 -2.11 -16.21 7.81
N VAL A 82 -1.18 -16.24 6.86
CA VAL A 82 -1.00 -17.35 5.91
C VAL A 82 0.48 -17.74 5.83
N ARG A 83 0.79 -18.87 5.19
CA ARG A 83 2.17 -19.27 4.90
C ARG A 83 2.42 -19.36 3.41
N PRO A 84 3.51 -18.78 2.87
CA PRO A 84 3.92 -19.04 1.50
C PRO A 84 4.14 -20.53 1.23
N THR A 85 3.82 -20.94 0.01
CA THR A 85 4.09 -22.28 -0.49
C THR A 85 5.36 -22.24 -1.33
N GLN A 86 6.34 -23.06 -0.92
CA GLN A 86 7.66 -23.08 -1.56
C GLN A 86 7.59 -23.43 -3.05
N VAL A 87 8.55 -22.94 -3.81
CA VAL A 87 8.79 -23.29 -5.22
C VAL A 87 10.14 -23.99 -5.39
N GLN A 88 10.26 -24.82 -6.42
CA GLN A 88 11.46 -25.61 -6.69
C GLN A 88 12.51 -24.79 -7.45
N LEU A 89 13.75 -24.79 -6.97
CA LEU A 89 14.90 -24.17 -7.65
C LEU A 89 14.61 -22.73 -8.14
N PRO A 90 14.25 -21.80 -7.24
CA PRO A 90 13.95 -20.43 -7.63
C PRO A 90 15.19 -19.74 -8.21
N ARG A 91 14.98 -18.93 -9.25
CA ARG A 91 16.02 -18.16 -9.95
C ARG A 91 15.54 -16.74 -10.23
N LEU A 92 16.35 -15.75 -9.90
CA LEU A 92 16.07 -14.35 -10.20
C LEU A 92 16.09 -14.11 -11.72
N VAL A 93 15.06 -13.44 -12.23
CA VAL A 93 14.92 -13.07 -13.65
C VAL A 93 15.15 -11.57 -13.83
N LEU A 94 14.45 -10.74 -13.05
CA LEU A 94 14.58 -9.28 -13.06
C LEU A 94 14.62 -8.75 -11.63
N ALA A 95 15.29 -7.61 -11.46
CA ALA A 95 15.23 -6.83 -10.24
C ALA A 95 15.33 -5.34 -10.56
N SER A 96 14.57 -4.51 -9.84
CA SER A 96 14.65 -3.07 -9.90
C SER A 96 15.57 -2.59 -8.78
N HIS A 97 16.64 -1.90 -9.16
CA HIS A 97 17.63 -1.39 -8.21
C HIS A 97 16.97 -0.42 -7.23
N GLU A 98 16.27 0.59 -7.76
CA GLU A 98 15.59 1.61 -6.96
C GLU A 98 14.53 1.02 -6.02
N ALA A 99 13.77 0.02 -6.49
CA ALA A 99 12.75 -0.61 -5.65
C ALA A 99 13.38 -1.45 -4.51
N LEU A 100 14.53 -2.10 -4.74
CA LEU A 100 15.26 -2.80 -3.69
C LEU A 100 15.88 -1.84 -2.67
N GLU A 101 16.32 -0.65 -3.09
CA GLU A 101 16.82 0.39 -2.20
C GLU A 101 15.75 0.91 -1.24
N LEU A 102 14.47 0.97 -1.67
CA LEU A 102 13.35 1.34 -0.78
C LEU A 102 13.21 0.38 0.41
N LEU A 103 13.66 -0.87 0.25
CA LEU A 103 13.67 -1.90 1.29
C LEU A 103 15.02 -2.06 1.98
N GLU A 104 16.03 -1.27 1.60
CA GLU A 104 17.41 -1.36 2.06
C GLU A 104 18.02 -2.76 1.87
N LEU A 105 17.62 -3.43 0.77
CA LEU A 105 18.13 -4.74 0.39
C LEU A 105 19.41 -4.62 -0.46
N PRO A 106 20.35 -5.57 -0.35
CA PRO A 106 21.65 -5.50 -1.03
C PRO A 106 21.50 -5.67 -2.54
N THR A 107 21.69 -4.59 -3.29
CA THR A 107 21.53 -4.55 -4.75
C THR A 107 22.70 -5.19 -5.49
N GLU A 108 23.84 -5.39 -4.83
CA GLU A 108 25.00 -6.12 -5.36
C GLU A 108 24.66 -7.58 -5.66
N LEU A 109 23.64 -8.13 -4.99
CA LEU A 109 23.18 -9.51 -5.18
C LEU A 109 22.21 -9.66 -6.35
N ILE A 110 21.90 -8.61 -7.12
CA ILE A 110 21.07 -8.75 -8.33
C ILE A 110 21.76 -9.65 -9.36
N LYS A 111 23.09 -9.52 -9.51
CA LYS A 111 23.88 -10.38 -10.40
C LYS A 111 24.49 -11.52 -9.60
N ARG A 112 24.32 -12.74 -10.10
CA ARG A 112 24.98 -13.92 -9.52
C ARG A 112 26.45 -13.94 -9.90
N ASP A 113 27.32 -13.49 -8.99
CA ASP A 113 28.78 -13.66 -9.09
C ASP A 113 29.19 -14.98 -8.40
N SER A 114 30.22 -15.65 -8.90
CA SER A 114 30.74 -16.87 -8.28
C SER A 114 31.23 -16.64 -6.84
N GLN A 115 31.64 -15.42 -6.50
CA GLN A 115 32.11 -15.04 -5.17
C GLN A 115 30.98 -14.80 -4.16
N CYS A 116 29.77 -14.46 -4.60
CA CYS A 116 28.61 -14.22 -3.74
C CYS A 116 27.45 -15.19 -4.03
N ALA A 117 27.73 -16.32 -4.70
CA ALA A 117 26.72 -17.27 -5.13
C ALA A 117 25.82 -17.75 -3.98
N ASP A 118 26.38 -18.08 -2.83
CA ASP A 118 25.60 -18.52 -1.66
C ASP A 118 24.67 -17.42 -1.12
N ALA A 119 25.16 -16.17 -1.07
CA ALA A 119 24.36 -15.03 -0.62
C ALA A 119 23.26 -14.67 -1.63
N HIS A 120 23.55 -14.74 -2.93
CA HIS A 120 22.56 -14.59 -3.99
C HIS A 120 21.50 -15.69 -3.90
N ASP A 121 21.92 -16.95 -3.82
CA ASP A 121 21.02 -18.10 -3.81
C ASP A 121 20.13 -18.06 -2.55
N GLU A 122 20.66 -17.65 -1.39
CA GLU A 122 19.88 -17.43 -0.16
C GLU A 122 18.93 -16.22 -0.28
N PHE A 123 19.35 -15.12 -0.90
CA PHE A 123 18.51 -13.96 -1.15
C PHE A 123 17.29 -14.31 -2.02
N VAL A 124 17.51 -15.10 -3.07
CA VAL A 124 16.43 -15.59 -3.94
C VAL A 124 15.43 -16.47 -3.20
N GLN A 125 15.84 -17.23 -2.17
CA GLN A 125 14.90 -18.00 -1.34
C GLN A 125 13.92 -17.11 -0.58
N TYR A 126 14.35 -15.95 -0.08
CA TYR A 126 13.44 -15.02 0.59
C TYR A 126 12.51 -14.33 -0.41
N LEU A 127 13.05 -13.88 -1.55
CA LEU A 127 12.28 -13.22 -2.61
C LEU A 127 11.25 -14.15 -3.29
N SER A 128 11.46 -15.47 -3.23
CA SER A 128 10.50 -16.47 -3.72
C SER A 128 9.48 -16.92 -2.68
N GLY A 129 9.61 -16.48 -1.43
CA GLY A 129 8.81 -16.96 -0.30
C GLY A 129 9.18 -18.36 0.18
N ASN A 130 10.33 -18.90 -0.23
CA ASN A 130 10.83 -20.19 0.30
C ASN A 130 11.34 -20.06 1.74
N LYS A 131 11.87 -18.88 2.09
CA LYS A 131 12.25 -18.46 3.43
C LYS A 131 11.49 -17.19 3.82
N ILE A 132 11.35 -16.97 5.12
CA ILE A 132 10.68 -15.79 5.69
C ILE A 132 11.66 -15.08 6.61
N TRP A 133 11.79 -13.77 6.43
CA TRP A 133 12.67 -12.94 7.25
C TRP A 133 12.17 -12.83 8.69
N SER A 134 13.08 -12.56 9.62
CA SER A 134 12.69 -12.23 10.99
C SER A 134 11.86 -10.94 11.01
N GLY A 135 10.79 -10.90 11.80
CA GLY A 135 9.86 -9.77 11.85
C GLY A 135 8.81 -9.73 10.73
N SER A 136 8.96 -10.54 9.68
CA SER A 136 7.90 -10.71 8.67
C SER A 136 6.74 -11.50 9.26
N GLU A 137 5.50 -11.05 9.00
CA GLU A 137 4.26 -11.70 9.43
C GLU A 137 3.38 -12.02 8.21
N PRO A 138 3.66 -13.12 7.49
CA PRO A 138 3.00 -13.37 6.23
C PRO A 138 1.47 -13.45 6.36
N SER A 139 0.77 -12.66 5.57
CA SER A 139 -0.68 -12.47 5.65
C SER A 139 -1.32 -12.31 4.28
N ALA A 140 -2.64 -12.40 4.20
CA ALA A 140 -3.42 -12.20 2.99
C ALA A 140 -4.57 -11.23 3.30
N HIS A 141 -4.74 -10.21 2.47
CA HIS A 141 -5.78 -9.20 2.63
C HIS A 141 -7.15 -9.75 2.19
N CYS A 142 -8.17 -9.60 3.04
CA CYS A 142 -9.58 -9.84 2.72
C CYS A 142 -10.21 -8.57 2.12
N TYR A 143 -10.83 -8.70 0.95
CA TYR A 143 -11.54 -7.59 0.31
C TYR A 143 -12.69 -8.12 -0.55
N CYS A 144 -13.58 -7.23 -0.99
CA CYS A 144 -14.65 -7.50 -1.95
C CYS A 144 -14.42 -6.70 -3.25
N GLY A 145 -15.37 -6.73 -4.18
CA GLY A 145 -15.28 -5.96 -5.40
C GLY A 145 -16.56 -5.92 -6.21
N HIS A 146 -16.70 -4.91 -7.07
CA HIS A 146 -17.61 -4.91 -8.20
C HIS A 146 -16.83 -5.23 -9.48
N GLN A 147 -17.08 -6.41 -10.06
CA GLN A 147 -16.46 -6.83 -11.31
C GLN A 147 -17.42 -6.59 -12.45
N PHE A 148 -16.99 -5.82 -13.46
CA PHE A 148 -17.84 -5.36 -14.56
C PHE A 148 -19.15 -4.68 -14.10
N GLY A 149 -19.08 -3.97 -12.98
CA GLY A 149 -20.23 -3.28 -12.38
C GLY A 149 -21.12 -4.15 -11.49
N SER A 150 -20.93 -5.47 -11.46
CA SER A 150 -21.67 -6.38 -10.60
C SER A 150 -20.93 -6.68 -9.32
N PHE A 151 -21.58 -6.59 -8.16
CA PHE A 151 -20.97 -6.97 -6.89
C PHE A 151 -20.72 -8.49 -6.83
N VAL A 152 -19.50 -8.92 -6.51
CA VAL A 152 -19.13 -10.34 -6.56
C VAL A 152 -18.98 -11.01 -5.20
N GLY A 153 -19.15 -10.29 -4.08
CA GLY A 153 -18.95 -10.82 -2.74
C GLY A 153 -17.47 -10.90 -2.35
N GLN A 154 -17.11 -11.84 -1.48
CA GLN A 154 -15.74 -12.00 -0.99
C GLN A 154 -14.75 -12.32 -2.12
N LEU A 155 -13.70 -11.50 -2.21
CA LEU A 155 -12.48 -11.73 -2.97
C LEU A 155 -11.34 -11.92 -1.97
N GLY A 156 -10.27 -11.16 -2.10
CA GLY A 156 -9.08 -11.29 -1.26
C GLY A 156 -7.84 -11.67 -2.07
N ASP A 157 -6.70 -11.62 -1.39
CA ASP A 157 -5.38 -11.91 -1.96
C ASP A 157 -5.24 -13.39 -2.32
N GLY A 158 -5.85 -13.81 -3.44
CA GLY A 158 -5.96 -15.22 -3.83
C GLY A 158 -4.68 -15.85 -4.39
N ALA A 159 -3.66 -15.04 -4.69
CA ALA A 159 -2.35 -15.49 -5.12
C ALA A 159 -1.26 -14.53 -4.64
N VAL A 160 -1.54 -13.76 -3.60
CA VAL A 160 -0.68 -12.70 -3.08
C VAL A 160 -0.50 -12.96 -1.60
N ILE A 161 0.72 -12.76 -1.11
CA ILE A 161 1.03 -12.85 0.32
C ILE A 161 1.78 -11.59 0.71
N TYR A 162 1.16 -10.80 1.58
CA TYR A 162 1.82 -9.75 2.35
C TYR A 162 2.94 -10.39 3.17
N LEU A 163 4.16 -9.88 3.09
CA LEU A 163 5.26 -10.30 3.97
C LEU A 163 5.39 -9.37 5.18
N GLY A 164 5.15 -8.08 4.98
CA GLY A 164 5.34 -7.10 6.04
C GLY A 164 5.37 -5.66 5.53
N GLU A 165 5.25 -4.72 6.47
CA GLU A 165 5.53 -3.30 6.22
C GLU A 165 6.93 -2.98 6.73
N VAL A 166 7.79 -2.53 5.83
CA VAL A 166 9.17 -2.13 6.09
C VAL A 166 9.21 -0.63 6.36
N VAL A 167 9.96 -0.20 7.37
CA VAL A 167 10.30 1.21 7.58
C VAL A 167 11.78 1.41 7.27
N ASN A 168 12.07 2.20 6.24
CA ASN A 168 13.43 2.50 5.83
C ASN A 168 14.07 3.60 6.69
N SER A 169 15.36 3.88 6.48
CA SER A 169 16.11 4.93 7.20
C SER A 169 15.58 6.36 7.00
N LYS A 170 14.73 6.58 5.99
CA LYS A 170 14.03 7.85 5.75
C LYS A 170 12.68 7.94 6.47
N ASP A 171 12.34 6.96 7.31
CA ASP A 171 11.05 6.83 7.98
C ASP A 171 9.88 6.67 7.00
N GLU A 172 10.16 6.18 5.78
CA GLU A 172 9.13 5.84 4.80
C GLU A 172 8.67 4.39 5.00
N ARG A 173 7.36 4.17 4.92
CA ARG A 173 6.73 2.87 5.07
C ARG A 173 6.42 2.24 3.72
N TRP A 174 6.84 0.99 3.54
CA TRP A 174 6.61 0.21 2.33
C TRP A 174 6.06 -1.18 2.68
N GLU A 175 4.84 -1.45 2.23
CA GLU A 175 4.24 -2.78 2.24
C GLU A 175 4.90 -3.65 1.15
N LEU A 176 5.48 -4.78 1.55
CA LEU A 176 6.10 -5.76 0.69
C LEU A 176 5.17 -6.97 0.53
N GLN A 177 4.82 -7.31 -0.71
CA GLN A 177 4.00 -8.47 -1.05
C GLN A 177 4.68 -9.38 -2.08
N LEU A 178 4.44 -10.69 -1.99
CA LEU A 178 4.82 -11.68 -3.00
C LEU A 178 3.58 -12.19 -3.76
N LYS A 179 3.52 -11.92 -5.06
CA LYS A 179 2.47 -12.40 -5.96
C LYS A 179 2.93 -13.67 -6.69
N GLY A 180 2.18 -14.76 -6.54
CA GLY A 180 2.54 -16.12 -6.97
C GLY A 180 3.07 -17.02 -5.84
N ALA A 181 3.04 -16.53 -4.60
CA ALA A 181 3.61 -17.19 -3.43
C ALA A 181 2.78 -18.38 -2.89
N GLY A 182 1.70 -18.76 -3.56
CA GLY A 182 0.89 -19.94 -3.23
C GLY A 182 -0.55 -19.60 -2.85
N PRO A 183 -1.36 -20.63 -2.56
CA PRO A 183 -2.77 -20.46 -2.23
C PRO A 183 -2.98 -19.85 -0.84
N THR A 184 -4.10 -19.16 -0.71
CA THR A 184 -4.61 -18.49 0.48
C THR A 184 -6.09 -18.82 0.64
N PRO A 185 -6.75 -18.38 1.73
CA PRO A 185 -8.19 -18.54 1.90
C PRO A 185 -9.04 -17.94 0.77
N PHE A 186 -8.43 -17.05 -0.01
CA PHE A 186 -9.09 -16.28 -1.07
C PHE A 186 -8.81 -16.81 -2.48
N SER A 187 -8.07 -17.93 -2.60
CA SER A 187 -7.70 -18.51 -3.90
C SER A 187 -8.89 -19.05 -4.69
N ARG A 188 -10.06 -19.28 -4.07
CA ARG A 188 -11.22 -19.88 -4.73
C ARG A 188 -10.84 -21.20 -5.39
N SER A 189 -11.07 -21.36 -6.69
CA SER A 189 -10.68 -22.52 -7.51
C SER A 189 -9.26 -22.42 -8.08
N ALA A 190 -8.56 -21.30 -7.88
CA ALA A 190 -7.23 -21.07 -8.43
C ALA A 190 -6.11 -21.69 -7.56
N ASP A 191 -4.96 -21.93 -8.19
CA ASP A 191 -3.78 -22.55 -7.57
C ASP A 191 -2.91 -21.61 -6.72
N GLY A 192 -3.24 -20.32 -6.67
CA GLY A 192 -2.45 -19.29 -5.98
C GLY A 192 -1.09 -18.99 -6.63
N ARG A 193 -0.84 -19.44 -7.87
CA ARG A 193 0.42 -19.26 -8.58
C ARG A 193 0.29 -18.30 -9.77
N LYS A 194 1.42 -17.73 -10.17
CA LYS A 194 1.56 -16.93 -11.38
C LYS A 194 2.63 -17.50 -12.29
N VAL A 195 2.59 -17.11 -13.56
CA VAL A 195 3.51 -17.59 -14.60
C VAL A 195 4.39 -16.46 -15.10
N LEU A 196 5.47 -16.81 -15.79
CA LEU A 196 6.51 -15.85 -16.15
C LEU A 196 5.96 -14.71 -17.02
N ARG A 197 5.13 -15.01 -18.03
CA ARG A 197 4.55 -13.99 -18.95
C ARG A 197 3.77 -12.89 -18.24
N SER A 198 2.87 -13.26 -17.32
CA SER A 198 2.03 -12.29 -16.59
C SER A 198 2.87 -11.48 -15.61
N SER A 199 3.82 -12.16 -14.95
CA SER A 199 4.69 -11.59 -13.94
C SER A 199 5.70 -10.60 -14.56
N LEU A 200 6.20 -10.92 -15.76
CA LEU A 200 7.07 -10.05 -16.55
C LEU A 200 6.35 -8.76 -16.96
N ARG A 201 5.11 -8.88 -17.46
CA ARG A 201 4.29 -7.71 -17.83
C ARG A 201 4.03 -6.80 -16.64
N GLU A 202 3.66 -7.36 -15.49
CA GLU A 202 3.43 -6.59 -14.26
C GLU A 202 4.69 -5.89 -13.78
N PHE A 203 5.83 -6.59 -13.76
CA PHE A 203 7.12 -6.01 -13.38
C PHE A 203 7.49 -4.82 -14.28
N LEU A 204 7.50 -5.03 -15.60
CA LEU A 204 7.93 -4.02 -16.55
C LEU A 204 7.01 -2.79 -16.54
N CYS A 205 5.69 -3.00 -16.46
CA CYS A 205 4.74 -1.90 -16.47
C CYS A 205 4.78 -1.08 -15.18
N SER A 206 4.92 -1.74 -14.03
CA SER A 206 5.08 -1.07 -12.74
C SER A 206 6.23 -0.07 -12.76
N GLU A 207 7.41 -0.51 -13.23
CA GLU A 207 8.59 0.36 -13.28
C GLU A 207 8.52 1.38 -14.43
N ALA A 208 7.92 1.03 -15.57
CA ALA A 208 7.69 1.98 -16.66
C ALA A 208 6.78 3.13 -16.23
N MET A 209 5.67 2.83 -15.55
CA MET A 209 4.75 3.85 -15.02
C MET A 209 5.44 4.76 -14.00
N HIS A 210 6.30 4.20 -13.15
CA HIS A 210 7.09 4.97 -12.19
C HIS A 210 8.02 5.97 -12.91
N HIS A 211 8.77 5.52 -13.91
CA HIS A 211 9.67 6.39 -14.67
C HIS A 211 8.93 7.37 -15.60
N LEU A 212 7.67 7.11 -15.96
CA LEU A 212 6.78 8.09 -16.59
C LEU A 212 6.25 9.16 -15.61
N GLY A 213 6.56 9.04 -14.32
CA GLY A 213 6.06 9.95 -13.28
C GLY A 213 4.59 9.70 -12.93
N ILE A 214 4.04 8.53 -13.28
CA ILE A 214 2.67 8.16 -12.96
C ILE A 214 2.65 7.36 -11.65
N PRO A 215 1.83 7.73 -10.66
CA PRO A 215 1.73 6.99 -9.41
C PRO A 215 1.38 5.51 -9.65
N THR A 216 2.16 4.61 -9.07
CA THR A 216 2.07 3.17 -9.30
C THR A 216 2.62 2.37 -8.12
N THR A 217 2.15 1.13 -7.96
CA THR A 217 2.90 0.10 -7.23
C THR A 217 4.25 -0.13 -7.91
N ARG A 218 5.28 -0.43 -7.13
CA ARG A 218 6.62 -0.77 -7.62
C ARG A 218 6.80 -2.28 -7.71
N ALA A 219 7.70 -2.73 -8.56
CA ALA A 219 8.08 -4.14 -8.65
C ALA A 219 9.56 -4.31 -8.31
N ALA A 220 9.85 -4.97 -7.20
CA ALA A 220 11.22 -5.13 -6.71
C ALA A 220 11.96 -6.24 -7.45
N THR A 221 11.36 -7.43 -7.54
CA THR A 221 12.00 -8.61 -8.13
C THR A 221 11.01 -9.51 -8.85
N LEU A 222 11.49 -10.21 -9.87
CA LEU A 222 10.79 -11.30 -10.55
C LEU A 222 11.63 -12.57 -10.44
N VAL A 223 11.08 -13.61 -9.84
CA VAL A 223 11.71 -14.91 -9.66
C VAL A 223 10.92 -15.96 -10.44
N THR A 224 11.61 -16.82 -11.19
CA THR A 224 11.03 -18.02 -11.83
C THR A 224 11.48 -19.28 -11.09
N SER A 225 10.88 -20.43 -11.39
CA SER A 225 11.16 -21.69 -10.70
C SER A 225 11.01 -22.90 -11.65
N ASP A 226 11.39 -24.08 -11.18
CA ASP A 226 11.10 -25.37 -11.84
C ASP A 226 9.80 -26.03 -11.32
N THR A 227 8.99 -25.29 -10.54
CA THR A 227 7.62 -25.69 -10.25
C THR A 227 6.73 -25.42 -11.46
N TRP A 228 5.99 -26.43 -11.91
CA TRP A 228 5.10 -26.34 -13.08
C TRP A 228 3.64 -26.15 -12.68
N VAL A 229 2.91 -25.33 -13.42
CA VAL A 229 1.49 -25.05 -13.22
C VAL A 229 0.73 -25.10 -14.55
N GLN A 230 -0.52 -25.54 -14.50
CA GLN A 230 -1.38 -25.66 -15.68
C GLN A 230 -2.02 -24.33 -16.03
N ARG A 231 -1.94 -23.89 -17.28
CA ARG A 231 -2.63 -22.69 -17.77
C ARG A 231 -3.31 -22.98 -19.09
N ASP A 232 -4.53 -22.50 -19.23
CA ASP A 232 -5.16 -22.29 -20.52
C ASP A 232 -4.97 -20.82 -20.88
N VAL A 233 -4.05 -20.53 -21.80
CA VAL A 233 -3.61 -19.17 -22.07
C VAL A 233 -4.71 -18.32 -22.69
N PHE A 234 -5.58 -18.95 -23.49
CA PHE A 234 -6.60 -18.30 -24.30
C PHE A 234 -8.02 -18.73 -23.94
N TYR A 235 -8.21 -19.48 -22.86
CA TYR A 235 -9.51 -20.02 -22.45
C TYR A 235 -10.17 -20.88 -23.54
N THR A 236 -9.37 -21.66 -24.26
CA THR A 236 -9.78 -22.49 -25.41
C THR A 236 -10.02 -23.95 -25.04
N GLY A 237 -9.78 -24.33 -23.79
CA GLY A 237 -9.66 -25.69 -23.31
C GLY A 237 -8.26 -26.30 -23.50
N GLN A 238 -7.36 -25.61 -24.20
CA GLN A 238 -6.00 -26.10 -24.45
C GLN A 238 -5.06 -25.76 -23.29
N ILE A 239 -4.88 -26.72 -22.39
CA ILE A 239 -3.99 -26.58 -21.23
C ILE A 239 -2.52 -26.79 -21.64
N ILE A 240 -1.66 -25.85 -21.26
CA ILE A 240 -0.21 -25.97 -21.30
C ILE A 240 0.39 -25.95 -19.89
N LEU A 241 1.61 -26.45 -19.74
CA LEU A 241 2.39 -26.31 -18.52
C LEU A 241 3.33 -25.11 -18.63
N GLU A 242 3.26 -24.23 -17.63
CA GLU A 242 4.13 -23.07 -17.50
C GLU A 242 4.87 -23.10 -16.16
N ARG A 243 6.05 -22.47 -16.11
CA ARG A 243 6.81 -22.33 -14.87
C ARG A 243 6.15 -21.32 -13.92
N ALA A 244 5.99 -21.72 -12.67
CA ALA A 244 5.56 -20.83 -11.60
C ALA A 244 6.60 -19.73 -11.38
N SER A 245 6.12 -18.51 -11.21
CA SER A 245 6.91 -17.31 -10.98
C SER A 245 6.33 -16.50 -9.84
N VAL A 246 7.20 -15.78 -9.14
CA VAL A 246 6.87 -14.95 -7.98
C VAL A 246 7.38 -13.54 -8.25
N THR A 247 6.49 -12.55 -8.12
CA THR A 247 6.84 -11.13 -8.24
C THR A 247 6.75 -10.47 -6.88
N SER A 248 7.82 -9.78 -6.47
CA SER A 248 7.82 -8.90 -5.30
C SER A 248 7.29 -7.53 -5.68
N ARG A 249 6.27 -7.06 -4.97
CA ARG A 249 5.58 -5.79 -5.23
C ARG A 249 5.64 -4.91 -3.99
N LEU A 250 5.82 -3.61 -4.20
CA LEU A 250 5.92 -2.62 -3.13
C LEU A 250 4.90 -1.50 -3.34
N ALA A 251 4.32 -1.03 -2.25
CA ALA A 251 3.53 0.19 -2.20
C ALA A 251 3.51 0.73 -0.76
N PRO A 252 3.18 2.00 -0.53
CA PRO A 252 2.91 2.46 0.84
C PRO A 252 1.73 1.71 1.47
N SER A 253 0.75 1.28 0.66
CA SER A 253 -0.28 0.31 1.03
C SER A 253 -0.93 -0.32 -0.21
N PHE A 254 -1.42 -1.55 -0.07
CA PHE A 254 -2.28 -2.22 -1.05
C PHE A 254 -3.78 -2.18 -0.67
N ILE A 255 -4.18 -1.30 0.25
CA ILE A 255 -5.61 -1.06 0.53
C ILE A 255 -6.31 -0.48 -0.70
N ARG A 256 -7.50 -1.01 -0.97
CA ARG A 256 -8.29 -0.78 -2.18
C ARG A 256 -9.72 -0.42 -1.85
N PHE A 257 -10.48 0.11 -2.81
CA PHE A 257 -11.89 0.43 -2.56
C PHE A 257 -12.66 -0.82 -2.14
N GLY A 258 -12.36 -1.96 -2.77
CA GLY A 258 -12.87 -3.27 -2.40
C GLY A 258 -12.66 -3.68 -0.92
N SER A 259 -11.62 -3.16 -0.25
CA SER A 259 -11.39 -3.42 1.18
C SER A 259 -12.48 -2.81 2.06
N PHE A 260 -13.10 -1.71 1.63
CA PHE A 260 -14.21 -1.06 2.31
C PHE A 260 -15.56 -1.71 1.99
N GLU A 261 -15.61 -2.61 0.99
CA GLU A 261 -16.83 -3.32 0.57
C GLU A 261 -17.06 -4.62 1.37
N ILE A 262 -16.18 -4.98 2.31
CA ILE A 262 -16.29 -6.21 3.11
C ILE A 262 -17.52 -6.23 4.03
N SER A 263 -18.05 -5.07 4.39
CA SER A 263 -19.31 -4.93 5.14
C SER A 263 -20.50 -4.56 4.26
N LYS A 264 -20.41 -4.70 2.93
CA LYS A 264 -21.54 -4.40 2.04
C LYS A 264 -22.70 -5.37 2.36
N PRO A 265 -23.92 -4.85 2.64
CA PRO A 265 -25.09 -5.68 2.85
C PRO A 265 -25.47 -6.42 1.56
N LYS A 266 -26.47 -7.29 1.64
CA LYS A 266 -26.96 -8.05 0.48
C LYS A 266 -27.32 -7.10 -0.68
N ASP A 267 -26.58 -7.24 -1.76
CA ASP A 267 -26.75 -6.47 -2.98
C ASP A 267 -28.08 -6.85 -3.65
N PRO A 268 -28.96 -5.88 -3.98
CA PRO A 268 -30.30 -6.16 -4.47
C PRO A 268 -30.31 -6.78 -5.88
N ILE A 269 -29.26 -6.56 -6.67
CA ILE A 269 -29.15 -7.05 -8.05
C ILE A 269 -28.59 -8.47 -8.06
N THR A 270 -27.45 -8.67 -7.40
CA THR A 270 -26.69 -9.94 -7.44
C THR A 270 -27.07 -10.90 -6.33
N GLY A 271 -27.73 -10.42 -5.27
CA GLY A 271 -28.04 -11.19 -4.07
C GLY A 271 -26.82 -11.55 -3.20
N ARG A 272 -25.63 -11.05 -3.54
CA ARG A 272 -24.37 -11.33 -2.82
C ARG A 272 -24.14 -10.31 -1.71
N GLN A 273 -23.38 -10.67 -0.68
CA GLN A 273 -23.01 -9.77 0.43
C GLN A 273 -21.52 -9.86 0.75
N GLY A 274 -20.99 -8.85 1.43
CA GLY A 274 -19.64 -8.90 1.98
C GLY A 274 -19.54 -9.90 3.13
N PRO A 275 -18.35 -10.46 3.42
CA PRO A 275 -18.19 -11.46 4.46
C PRO A 275 -18.39 -10.92 5.88
N SER A 276 -18.38 -9.59 6.06
CA SER A 276 -18.59 -8.90 7.34
C SER A 276 -19.81 -7.96 7.26
N ALA A 277 -20.84 -8.34 6.50
CA ALA A 277 -22.02 -7.50 6.26
C ALA A 277 -22.72 -7.02 7.55
N ASP A 278 -22.69 -7.85 8.61
CA ASP A 278 -23.30 -7.55 9.91
C ASP A 278 -22.39 -6.70 10.83
N ASN A 279 -21.20 -6.32 10.36
CA ASN A 279 -20.21 -5.57 11.15
C ASN A 279 -19.72 -4.33 10.39
N PRO A 280 -20.52 -3.25 10.32
CA PRO A 280 -20.11 -2.01 9.66
C PRO A 280 -18.95 -1.28 10.38
N VAL A 281 -18.69 -1.60 11.66
CA VAL A 281 -17.62 -0.99 12.46
C VAL A 281 -16.24 -1.33 11.87
N ILE A 282 -16.10 -2.47 11.19
CA ILE A 282 -14.83 -2.84 10.53
C ILE A 282 -14.40 -1.81 9.48
N VAL A 283 -15.35 -1.22 8.77
CA VAL A 283 -15.09 -0.17 7.77
C VAL A 283 -14.71 1.14 8.45
N GLN A 284 -15.28 1.43 9.61
CA GLN A 284 -14.88 2.57 10.43
C GLN A 284 -13.42 2.43 10.90
N THR A 285 -13.05 1.25 11.43
CA THR A 285 -11.68 0.93 11.84
C THR A 285 -10.70 1.05 10.68
N LEU A 286 -11.03 0.48 9.51
CA LEU A 286 -10.21 0.59 8.30
C LEU A 286 -10.07 2.05 7.82
N SER A 287 -11.16 2.82 7.86
CA SER A 287 -11.15 4.25 7.49
C SER A 287 -10.26 5.05 8.42
N ASN A 288 -10.40 4.87 9.74
CA ASN A 288 -9.58 5.56 10.74
C ASN A 288 -8.09 5.24 10.57
N TYR A 289 -7.75 3.98 10.29
CA TYR A 289 -6.38 3.57 9.98
C TYR A 289 -5.84 4.30 8.74
N VAL A 290 -6.58 4.26 7.63
CA VAL A 290 -6.14 4.88 6.37
C VAL A 290 -6.00 6.40 6.50
N ILE A 291 -6.96 7.06 7.15
CA ILE A 291 -6.96 8.50 7.35
C ILE A 291 -5.76 8.93 8.20
N SER A 292 -5.58 8.29 9.36
CA SER A 292 -4.50 8.65 10.29
C SER A 292 -3.11 8.37 9.72
N THR A 293 -2.98 7.37 8.85
CA THR A 293 -1.69 6.95 8.30
C THR A 293 -1.33 7.66 7.01
N PHE A 294 -2.28 7.86 6.10
CA PHE A 294 -2.01 8.30 4.72
C PHE A 294 -2.65 9.64 4.32
N TYR A 295 -3.56 10.18 5.14
CA TYR A 295 -4.27 11.44 4.88
C TYR A 295 -4.23 12.41 6.06
N PRO A 296 -3.04 12.77 6.57
CA PRO A 296 -2.92 13.69 7.70
C PRO A 296 -3.46 15.10 7.38
N GLU A 297 -3.52 15.50 6.11
CA GLU A 297 -4.12 16.76 5.67
C GLU A 297 -5.65 16.79 5.89
N ALA A 298 -6.34 15.66 5.70
CA ALA A 298 -7.75 15.53 6.03
C ALA A 298 -7.99 15.71 7.54
N MET A 299 -7.04 15.29 8.38
CA MET A 299 -7.04 15.55 9.83
C MET A 299 -6.74 17.03 10.15
N HIS A 300 -5.83 17.66 9.41
CA HIS A 300 -5.49 19.08 9.55
C HIS A 300 -6.70 19.99 9.31
N HIS A 301 -7.55 19.70 8.31
CA HIS A 301 -8.78 20.45 8.04
C HIS A 301 -9.83 20.39 9.16
N LEU A 302 -9.67 19.50 10.15
CA LEU A 302 -10.55 19.39 11.33
C LEU A 302 -9.95 19.97 12.61
N GLY A 303 -8.76 20.57 12.52
CA GLY A 303 -8.04 21.06 13.70
C GLY A 303 -7.61 19.94 14.65
N ILE A 304 -7.36 18.72 14.14
CA ILE A 304 -6.77 17.63 14.91
C ILE A 304 -5.24 17.76 14.76
N PRO A 305 -4.49 18.22 15.79
CA PRO A 305 -3.07 18.47 15.63
C PRO A 305 -2.31 17.15 15.51
N THR A 306 -1.39 17.06 14.55
CA THR A 306 -0.38 16.01 14.50
C THR A 306 0.92 16.51 15.15
N THR A 307 1.51 15.71 16.03
CA THR A 307 2.78 16.01 16.67
C THR A 307 3.96 15.64 15.77
N ARG A 308 5.01 16.48 15.77
CA ARG A 308 6.32 16.16 15.20
C ARG A 308 7.39 16.21 16.28
N ALA A 309 8.29 15.23 16.29
CA ALA A 309 9.47 15.22 17.16
C ALA A 309 10.58 16.05 16.52
N ALA A 310 11.25 16.90 17.30
CA ALA A 310 12.32 17.76 16.79
C ALA A 310 13.72 17.19 17.06
N THR A 311 13.92 16.52 18.20
CA THR A 311 15.20 15.86 18.52
C THR A 311 15.04 14.89 19.68
N LEU A 312 15.80 13.80 19.65
CA LEU A 312 15.90 12.81 20.72
C LEU A 312 17.37 12.68 21.13
N VAL A 313 17.70 13.06 22.37
CA VAL A 313 19.04 12.92 22.92
C VAL A 313 19.01 11.85 24.01
N THR A 314 19.82 10.81 23.86
CA THR A 314 19.97 9.75 24.86
C THR A 314 21.17 10.02 25.76
N SER A 315 21.09 9.66 27.05
CA SER A 315 22.18 9.83 28.03
C SER A 315 22.53 8.49 28.70
N ASP A 316 23.68 8.44 29.39
CA ASP A 316 24.07 7.28 30.21
C ASP A 316 23.44 7.28 31.61
N THR A 317 22.54 8.23 31.91
CA THR A 317 21.79 8.25 33.17
C THR A 317 20.73 7.17 33.14
N TRP A 318 20.66 6.33 34.18
CA TRP A 318 19.64 5.29 34.29
C TRP A 318 18.41 5.81 35.02
N VAL A 319 17.22 5.58 34.46
CA VAL A 319 15.93 5.86 35.09
C VAL A 319 15.18 4.57 35.36
N GLN A 320 14.61 4.48 36.55
CA GLN A 320 13.73 3.39 36.93
C GLN A 320 12.38 3.57 36.26
N ARG A 321 12.00 2.62 35.42
CA ARG A 321 10.67 2.51 34.83
C ARG A 321 10.06 1.18 35.20
N ASP A 322 8.89 1.24 35.78
CA ASP A 322 7.97 0.12 35.74
C ASP A 322 7.09 0.32 34.51
N VAL A 323 7.54 -0.23 33.38
CA VAL A 323 6.96 0.02 32.04
C VAL A 323 5.49 -0.41 31.96
N PHE A 324 5.06 -1.33 32.83
CA PHE A 324 3.73 -1.92 32.83
C PHE A 324 2.94 -1.66 34.13
N TYR A 325 3.47 -0.86 35.05
CA TYR A 325 2.88 -0.63 36.39
C TYR A 325 2.60 -1.93 37.17
N THR A 326 3.47 -2.94 37.02
CA THR A 326 3.32 -4.28 37.62
C THR A 326 4.05 -4.44 38.95
N GLY A 327 4.73 -3.38 39.41
CA GLY A 327 5.69 -3.39 40.50
C GLY A 327 7.10 -3.84 40.08
N GLN A 328 7.30 -4.26 38.82
CA GLN A 328 8.61 -4.70 38.32
C GLN A 328 9.35 -3.55 37.63
N ILE A 329 10.28 -2.96 38.38
CA ILE A 329 11.11 -1.86 37.92
C ILE A 329 12.25 -2.40 37.04
N ILE A 330 12.34 -1.89 35.82
CA ILE A 330 13.51 -2.02 34.95
C ILE A 330 14.27 -0.70 34.87
N LEU A 331 15.57 -0.78 34.59
CA LEU A 331 16.43 0.39 34.39
C LEU A 331 16.61 0.61 32.90
N GLU A 332 16.29 1.81 32.41
CA GLU A 332 16.51 2.22 31.02
C GLU A 332 17.35 3.50 30.96
N ARG A 333 18.02 3.73 29.81
CA ARG A 333 18.78 4.96 29.59
C ARG A 333 17.83 6.14 29.43
N ALA A 334 18.06 7.19 30.21
CA ALA A 334 17.28 8.41 30.18
C ALA A 334 17.48 9.10 28.82
N SER A 335 16.38 9.34 28.13
CA SER A 335 16.35 10.16 26.93
C SER A 335 15.59 11.45 27.20
N VAL A 336 16.13 12.56 26.70
CA VAL A 336 15.47 13.85 26.68
C VAL A 336 14.96 14.06 25.25
N THR A 337 13.65 14.04 25.11
CA THR A 337 13.00 14.41 23.85
C THR A 337 12.69 15.91 23.88
N SER A 338 13.27 16.66 22.95
CA SER A 338 12.81 18.02 22.70
C SER A 338 11.48 17.94 21.98
N ARG A 339 10.43 18.40 22.67
CA ARG A 339 9.09 18.48 22.10
C ARG A 339 8.92 19.89 21.56
N LEU A 340 8.48 20.01 20.31
CA LEU A 340 8.08 21.28 19.72
C LEU A 340 6.58 21.20 19.49
N ALA A 341 5.85 22.11 20.12
CA ALA A 341 4.43 22.28 19.93
C ALA A 341 4.12 23.78 20.05
N PRO A 342 3.18 24.31 19.26
CA PRO A 342 2.70 25.68 19.43
C PRO A 342 2.19 25.97 20.86
N SER A 343 1.74 24.95 21.59
CA SER A 343 1.40 25.00 23.01
C SER A 343 1.53 23.61 23.66
N PHE A 344 1.82 23.57 24.97
CA PHE A 344 1.79 22.35 25.79
C PHE A 344 0.54 22.23 26.68
N ILE A 345 -0.44 23.11 26.49
CA ILE A 345 -1.74 23.02 27.17
C ILE A 345 -2.48 21.80 26.63
N ARG A 346 -2.89 20.88 27.52
CA ARG A 346 -3.56 19.60 27.18
C ARG A 346 -4.97 19.59 27.75
N PHE A 347 -5.82 18.64 27.35
CA PHE A 347 -7.16 18.47 27.95
C PHE A 347 -7.11 18.39 29.48
N GLY A 348 -6.15 17.66 30.05
CA GLY A 348 -5.95 17.60 31.52
C GLY A 348 -5.60 18.94 32.18
N SER A 349 -5.10 19.94 31.43
CA SER A 349 -4.89 21.31 31.94
C SER A 349 -6.22 22.02 32.25
N PHE A 350 -7.32 21.61 31.62
CA PHE A 350 -8.66 22.14 31.86
C PHE A 350 -9.43 21.35 32.93
N GLU A 351 -8.94 20.18 33.34
CA GLU A 351 -9.48 19.43 34.48
C GLU A 351 -9.01 19.98 35.84
N ILE A 352 -8.21 21.06 35.82
CA ILE A 352 -7.68 21.70 37.03
C ILE A 352 -8.80 22.18 37.97
N SER A 353 -9.97 22.55 37.43
CA SER A 353 -11.16 22.91 38.21
C SER A 353 -12.24 21.83 38.23
N LYS A 354 -11.92 20.56 37.92
CA LYS A 354 -12.90 19.48 37.95
C LYS A 354 -13.44 19.30 39.38
N PRO A 355 -14.76 19.42 39.62
CA PRO A 355 -15.33 19.16 40.94
C PRO A 355 -15.19 17.68 41.30
N LYS A 356 -15.40 17.36 42.57
CA LYS A 356 -15.20 16.02 43.11
C LYS A 356 -15.92 14.96 42.27
N ASP A 357 -15.13 14.09 41.66
CA ASP A 357 -15.60 13.03 40.79
C ASP A 357 -16.46 12.03 41.61
N PRO A 358 -17.70 11.73 41.20
CA PRO A 358 -18.63 10.95 42.04
C PRO A 358 -18.19 9.50 42.26
N ILE A 359 -17.36 8.96 41.35
CA ILE A 359 -16.96 7.56 41.33
C ILE A 359 -15.62 7.40 42.07
N THR A 360 -14.67 8.29 41.81
CA THR A 360 -13.30 8.20 42.37
C THR A 360 -13.08 9.07 43.60
N GLY A 361 -13.98 10.03 43.86
CA GLY A 361 -13.88 10.98 44.97
C GLY A 361 -12.75 12.02 44.82
N ARG A 362 -12.05 12.06 43.69
CA ARG A 362 -10.92 12.97 43.43
C ARG A 362 -11.42 14.25 42.79
N GLN A 363 -10.78 15.38 43.11
CA GLN A 363 -11.09 16.68 42.52
C GLN A 363 -9.84 17.30 41.91
N GLY A 364 -10.03 18.19 40.93
CA GLY A 364 -8.96 18.99 40.37
C GLY A 364 -8.33 19.90 41.45
N PRO A 365 -7.04 20.22 41.37
CA PRO A 365 -6.34 20.98 42.41
C PRO A 365 -6.80 22.44 42.54
N SER A 366 -7.69 22.91 41.67
CA SER A 366 -8.35 24.22 41.73
C SER A 366 -9.87 24.10 41.52
N ALA A 367 -10.48 23.02 42.02
CA ALA A 367 -11.91 22.74 41.90
C ALA A 367 -12.82 23.91 42.32
N ASP A 368 -12.39 24.72 43.29
CA ASP A 368 -13.15 25.84 43.83
C ASP A 368 -12.94 27.16 43.06
N ASN A 369 -12.12 27.15 42.00
CA ASN A 369 -11.82 28.34 41.19
C ASN A 369 -12.15 28.10 39.70
N PRO A 370 -13.43 28.19 39.30
CA PRO A 370 -13.86 27.93 37.92
C PRO A 370 -13.35 28.97 36.92
N VAL A 371 -12.91 30.15 37.39
CA VAL A 371 -12.40 31.25 36.54
C VAL A 371 -11.10 30.85 35.82
N ILE A 372 -10.33 29.92 36.39
CA ILE A 372 -9.05 29.49 35.83
C ILE A 372 -9.21 28.73 34.50
N VAL A 373 -10.27 27.92 34.37
CA VAL A 373 -10.58 27.15 33.15
C VAL A 373 -11.13 28.06 32.06
N GLN A 374 -11.94 29.04 32.44
CA GLN A 374 -12.42 30.06 31.51
C GLN A 374 -11.26 30.92 30.97
N THR A 375 -10.33 31.31 31.84
CA THR A 375 -9.14 32.11 31.47
C THR A 375 -8.22 31.32 30.54
N LEU A 376 -7.93 30.05 30.86
CA LEU A 376 -7.13 29.16 30.03
C LEU A 376 -7.79 28.89 28.67
N SER A 377 -9.12 28.74 28.64
CA SER A 377 -9.88 28.51 27.39
C SER A 377 -9.85 29.74 26.50
N ASN A 378 -10.12 30.92 27.06
CA ASN A 378 -10.10 32.17 26.30
C ASN A 378 -8.70 32.48 25.76
N TYR A 379 -7.63 32.22 26.53
CA TYR A 379 -6.25 32.37 26.06
C TYR A 379 -5.91 31.40 24.91
N VAL A 380 -6.27 30.11 25.04
CA VAL A 380 -5.98 29.11 24.00
C VAL A 380 -6.70 29.42 22.70
N ILE A 381 -7.97 29.83 22.78
CA ILE A 381 -8.77 30.06 21.58
C ILE A 381 -8.43 31.40 20.91
N SER A 382 -8.20 32.46 21.68
CA SER A 382 -7.81 33.77 21.11
C SER A 382 -6.39 33.82 20.55
N THR A 383 -5.46 33.02 21.08
CA THR A 383 -4.03 33.09 20.72
C THR A 383 -3.67 32.14 19.58
N PHE A 384 -4.25 30.93 19.56
CA PHE A 384 -3.81 29.88 18.63
C PHE A 384 -4.82 29.59 17.52
N TYR A 385 -6.03 30.15 17.60
CA TYR A 385 -7.10 29.86 16.63
C TYR A 385 -8.04 31.07 16.38
N PRO A 386 -7.52 32.23 15.95
CA PRO A 386 -8.31 33.46 15.83
C PRO A 386 -9.46 33.36 14.81
N GLU A 387 -9.29 32.58 13.74
CA GLU A 387 -10.31 32.25 12.76
C GLU A 387 -11.36 31.23 13.25
N ILE A 388 -10.99 30.34 14.18
CA ILE A 388 -11.87 29.31 14.76
C ILE A 388 -12.77 29.89 15.85
N TRP A 389 -12.28 30.86 16.62
CA TRP A 389 -13.11 31.65 17.54
C TRP A 389 -14.35 32.21 16.84
N SER A 390 -14.27 32.39 15.51
CA SER A 390 -15.38 32.87 14.70
C SER A 390 -16.27 31.79 14.03
N LYS A 391 -15.90 30.48 13.98
CA LYS A 391 -16.56 29.52 13.04
C LYS A 391 -16.71 28.01 13.42
N ARG A 392 -16.45 27.51 14.64
CA ARG A 392 -16.35 26.04 14.88
C ARG A 392 -17.62 25.28 15.38
N VAL A 393 -17.74 23.99 14.99
CA VAL A 393 -18.49 22.90 15.68
C VAL A 393 -17.60 21.65 15.92
N PRO A 394 -17.37 21.15 17.16
CA PRO A 394 -16.55 19.96 17.48
C PRO A 394 -17.26 18.58 17.31
N ASN A 395 -16.49 17.47 17.16
CA ASN A 395 -16.93 16.05 17.04
C ASN A 395 -17.66 15.62 15.75
N ASP A 396 -17.42 16.30 14.62
CA ASP A 396 -18.06 15.98 13.34
C ASP A 396 -17.24 14.98 12.48
N PHE A 397 -17.44 13.68 12.69
CA PHE A 397 -16.84 12.61 11.87
C PHE A 397 -17.26 12.67 10.41
N ALA A 398 -18.43 13.23 10.08
CA ALA A 398 -18.88 13.34 8.70
C ALA A 398 -17.97 14.28 7.90
N SER A 399 -17.56 15.40 8.49
CA SER A 399 -16.61 16.32 7.84
C SER A 399 -15.23 15.67 7.62
N LEU A 400 -14.77 14.80 8.52
CA LEU A 400 -13.52 14.05 8.32
C LEU A 400 -13.58 13.16 7.10
N TYR A 401 -14.62 12.34 7.03
CA TYR A 401 -14.79 11.36 5.97
C TYR A 401 -15.06 12.04 4.63
N LEU A 402 -15.73 13.20 4.62
CA LEU A 402 -15.90 14.01 3.41
C LEU A 402 -14.58 14.60 2.89
N ASN A 403 -13.72 15.11 3.77
CA ASN A 403 -12.40 15.62 3.37
C ASN A 403 -11.49 14.48 2.87
N PHE A 404 -11.50 13.34 3.58
CA PHE A 404 -10.82 12.13 3.15
C PHE A 404 -11.31 11.68 1.77
N PHE A 405 -12.64 11.62 1.58
CA PHE A 405 -13.25 11.24 0.32
C PHE A 405 -12.90 12.21 -0.81
N GLU A 406 -12.93 13.51 -0.56
CA GLU A 406 -12.53 14.55 -1.52
C GLU A 406 -11.10 14.35 -1.99
N GLU A 407 -10.17 14.07 -1.09
CA GLU A 407 -8.77 13.86 -1.43
C GLU A 407 -8.57 12.55 -2.24
N VAL A 408 -9.25 11.45 -1.86
CA VAL A 408 -9.23 10.20 -2.65
C VAL A 408 -9.78 10.43 -4.06
N VAL A 409 -10.87 11.21 -4.18
CA VAL A 409 -11.47 11.59 -5.47
C VAL A 409 -10.47 12.39 -6.32
N ARG A 410 -9.80 13.39 -5.74
CA ARG A 410 -8.80 14.20 -6.46
C ARG A 410 -7.60 13.37 -6.93
N ARG A 411 -7.08 12.46 -6.09
CA ARG A 411 -5.98 11.56 -6.47
C ARG A 411 -6.38 10.60 -7.58
N THR A 412 -7.58 10.02 -7.49
CA THR A 412 -8.12 9.12 -8.53
C THR A 412 -8.34 9.85 -9.85
N ALA A 413 -8.91 11.06 -9.83
CA ALA A 413 -9.09 11.90 -11.01
C ALA A 413 -7.75 12.30 -11.65
N THR A 414 -6.75 12.63 -10.84
CA THR A 414 -5.38 12.93 -11.29
C THR A 414 -4.76 11.70 -11.96
N LEU A 415 -4.86 10.53 -11.33
CA LEU A 415 -4.31 9.27 -11.85
C LEU A 415 -4.86 8.95 -13.24
N VAL A 416 -6.19 8.95 -13.40
CA VAL A 416 -6.81 8.64 -14.69
C VAL A 416 -6.51 9.72 -15.73
N ALA A 417 -6.40 10.99 -15.35
CA ALA A 417 -5.93 12.05 -16.25
C ALA A 417 -4.51 11.78 -16.79
N LEU A 418 -3.61 11.28 -15.94
CA LEU A 418 -2.26 10.89 -16.37
C LEU A 418 -2.29 9.68 -17.32
N TRP A 419 -3.12 8.67 -17.05
CA TRP A 419 -3.32 7.53 -17.94
C TRP A 419 -3.78 7.96 -19.32
N GLN A 420 -4.78 8.84 -19.37
CA GLN A 420 -5.26 9.43 -20.63
C GLN A 420 -4.14 10.20 -21.34
N ALA A 421 -3.37 11.01 -20.62
CA ALA A 421 -2.29 11.78 -21.23
C ALA A 421 -1.21 10.92 -21.90
N VAL A 422 -0.95 9.70 -21.41
CA VAL A 422 0.06 8.79 -21.98
C VAL A 422 -0.52 7.69 -22.88
N GLY A 423 -1.84 7.64 -23.04
CA GLY A 423 -2.51 6.60 -23.82
C GLY A 423 -2.47 5.21 -23.15
N PHE A 424 -2.45 5.17 -21.82
CA PHE A 424 -2.51 3.92 -21.06
C PHE A 424 -3.96 3.47 -20.86
N CYS A 425 -4.22 2.20 -21.08
CA CYS A 425 -5.49 1.55 -20.83
C CYS A 425 -5.29 0.32 -19.94
N HIS A 426 -6.02 0.25 -18.83
CA HIS A 426 -5.84 -0.77 -17.79
C HIS A 426 -6.36 -2.19 -18.19
N GLY A 427 -6.86 -2.41 -19.42
CA GLY A 427 -7.43 -3.70 -19.94
C GLY A 427 -6.55 -4.52 -20.94
N LEU A 428 -6.95 -5.73 -21.37
CA LEU A 428 -6.10 -6.83 -21.94
C LEU A 428 -4.94 -6.60 -22.90
N ILE A 429 -5.08 -6.51 -24.21
CA ILE A 429 -4.13 -6.98 -25.23
C ILE A 429 -3.94 -8.50 -25.14
N VAL A 430 -4.74 -9.22 -25.92
CA VAL A 430 -4.22 -10.39 -26.64
C VAL A 430 -3.81 -9.84 -28.00
N TYR A 431 -2.52 -9.84 -28.30
CA TYR A 431 -2.11 -9.77 -29.70
C TYR A 431 -2.63 -11.03 -30.38
N ALA A 432 -3.70 -10.92 -31.15
CA ALA A 432 -3.99 -11.86 -32.23
C ALA A 432 -2.99 -11.56 -33.36
N GLY A 433 -1.75 -11.97 -33.19
CA GLY A 433 -0.82 -12.13 -34.30
C GLY A 433 -1.21 -13.40 -35.03
N ASP A 434 -2.12 -13.28 -35.99
CA ASP A 434 -1.90 -13.74 -37.37
C ASP A 434 -3.18 -13.53 -38.21
N PHE A 435 -2.99 -12.78 -39.30
CA PHE A 435 -3.91 -12.76 -40.44
C PHE A 435 -4.09 -14.18 -40.97
N ILE A 436 -5.22 -14.83 -40.70
CA ILE A 436 -5.79 -15.83 -41.62
C ILE A 436 -7.30 -15.58 -41.69
N PHE A 437 -7.75 -15.14 -42.86
CA PHE A 437 -9.16 -15.11 -43.23
C PHE A 437 -9.79 -16.50 -43.03
N ALA A 438 -10.82 -16.59 -42.20
CA ALA A 438 -11.82 -17.65 -42.31
C ALA A 438 -13.21 -16.98 -42.29
N PRO A 439 -13.94 -16.95 -43.43
CA PRO A 439 -15.29 -16.43 -43.46
C PRO A 439 -16.22 -17.48 -42.85
N ASN A 440 -17.17 -17.02 -42.05
CA ASN A 440 -18.29 -17.78 -41.46
C ASN A 440 -17.94 -18.67 -40.27
N SER A 441 -18.05 -18.11 -39.05
CA SER A 441 -18.43 -18.88 -37.87
C SER A 441 -19.07 -17.98 -36.83
N PHE A 442 -20.40 -18.05 -36.72
CA PHE A 442 -21.12 -17.60 -35.53
C PHE A 442 -20.66 -18.46 -34.34
N PHE A 443 -20.04 -17.86 -33.32
CA PHE A 443 -19.77 -18.55 -32.06
C PHE A 443 -20.54 -17.90 -30.92
N LEU A 444 -21.57 -18.62 -30.46
CA LEU A 444 -22.14 -18.50 -29.13
C LEU A 444 -21.09 -18.95 -28.11
N PHE A 445 -20.65 -18.05 -27.23
CA PHE A 445 -19.83 -18.40 -26.07
C PHE A 445 -20.70 -18.49 -24.81
N TYR A 446 -20.65 -19.65 -24.15
CA TYR A 446 -21.20 -19.87 -22.81
C TYR A 446 -20.37 -19.13 -21.75
N PRO A 447 -20.97 -18.69 -20.63
CA PRO A 447 -20.26 -17.98 -19.57
C PRO A 447 -19.46 -18.98 -18.73
N LEU A 448 -18.14 -19.02 -18.90
CA LEU A 448 -17.26 -19.71 -17.97
C LEU A 448 -16.87 -18.77 -16.83
N ASN A 449 -17.44 -19.05 -15.66
CA ASN A 449 -16.95 -18.59 -14.36
C ASN A 449 -15.48 -18.99 -14.18
N ASP A 450 -14.74 -18.18 -13.41
CA ASP A 450 -13.40 -18.47 -12.84
C ASP A 450 -12.15 -17.96 -13.59
N GLY A 451 -12.23 -16.77 -14.18
CA GLY A 451 -11.02 -16.09 -14.68
C GLY A 451 -11.19 -14.61 -14.96
N VAL A 452 -11.71 -13.81 -14.02
CA VAL A 452 -11.80 -12.35 -14.22
C VAL A 452 -10.39 -11.77 -14.25
N CYS A 453 -9.92 -11.45 -15.46
CA CYS A 453 -8.68 -10.72 -15.70
C CYS A 453 -8.75 -9.34 -15.01
N SER A 454 -7.64 -8.83 -14.47
CA SER A 454 -7.58 -7.56 -13.72
C SER A 454 -8.12 -6.39 -14.54
N VAL A 455 -9.26 -5.84 -14.18
CA VAL A 455 -9.82 -4.66 -14.86
C VAL A 455 -10.05 -3.53 -13.87
N LEU A 456 -10.54 -2.39 -14.33
CA LEU A 456 -10.94 -1.20 -13.58
C LEU A 456 -12.14 -1.42 -12.62
N ASN A 457 -12.17 -2.57 -11.96
CA ASN A 457 -13.06 -2.96 -10.89
C ASN A 457 -12.69 -2.23 -9.58
N THR A 458 -13.62 -2.13 -8.62
CA THR A 458 -13.35 -1.49 -7.31
C THR A 458 -12.25 -2.18 -6.52
N ASP A 459 -12.05 -3.49 -6.72
CA ASP A 459 -10.96 -4.25 -6.12
C ASP A 459 -9.58 -3.99 -6.75
N ASN A 460 -9.47 -3.19 -7.80
CA ASN A 460 -8.18 -2.76 -8.36
C ASN A 460 -7.94 -1.25 -8.23
N MET A 461 -8.83 -0.54 -7.50
CA MET A 461 -8.69 0.88 -7.22
C MET A 461 -7.94 1.09 -5.90
N SER A 462 -6.69 1.56 -5.98
CA SER A 462 -5.90 1.91 -4.81
C SER A 462 -6.54 3.06 -4.03
N ILE A 463 -6.61 2.93 -2.69
CA ILE A 463 -7.08 4.02 -1.84
C ILE A 463 -6.13 5.23 -1.87
N LEU A 464 -4.90 5.06 -2.35
CA LEU A 464 -3.86 6.09 -2.44
C LEU A 464 -3.77 6.74 -3.83
N GLY A 465 -4.57 6.28 -4.81
CA GLY A 465 -4.48 6.76 -6.19
C GLY A 465 -3.24 6.24 -6.93
N LEU A 466 -2.85 4.99 -6.68
CA LEU A 466 -1.79 4.29 -7.40
C LEU A 466 -2.35 3.40 -8.51
N THR A 467 -1.65 3.32 -9.63
CA THR A 467 -1.84 2.24 -10.61
C THR A 467 -1.43 0.92 -9.96
N MET A 468 -2.32 -0.07 -9.93
CA MET A 468 -2.06 -1.37 -9.32
C MET A 468 -2.71 -2.52 -10.10
N ASP A 469 -2.28 -3.75 -9.78
CA ASP A 469 -2.79 -5.00 -10.35
C ASP A 469 -2.79 -5.03 -11.89
N TYR A 470 -1.59 -4.82 -12.45
CA TYR A 470 -1.31 -5.03 -13.87
C TYR A 470 -1.56 -6.48 -14.25
N GLY A 471 -2.52 -6.72 -15.12
CA GLY A 471 -2.63 -8.02 -15.78
C GLY A 471 -2.84 -7.80 -17.26
N PRO A 472 -4.07 -7.53 -17.65
CA PRO A 472 -4.42 -7.25 -19.00
C PRO A 472 -4.28 -5.73 -19.16
N PHE A 473 -3.16 -5.14 -19.58
CA PHE A 473 -3.06 -3.68 -19.83
C PHE A 473 -2.48 -3.42 -21.22
N GLY A 474 -2.72 -2.23 -21.78
CA GLY A 474 -2.15 -1.80 -23.05
C GLY A 474 -1.79 -0.31 -23.07
N PHE A 475 -0.65 0.03 -23.67
CA PHE A 475 -0.41 1.38 -24.18
C PHE A 475 -0.90 1.44 -25.62
N MET A 476 -1.55 2.53 -26.01
CA MET A 476 -1.99 2.72 -27.39
C MET A 476 -0.79 2.91 -28.32
N ASP A 477 -0.60 1.98 -29.26
CA ASP A 477 0.36 2.13 -30.34
C ASP A 477 -0.16 3.10 -31.41
N ARG A 478 -1.42 2.91 -31.83
CA ARG A 478 -2.19 3.83 -32.66
C ARG A 478 -3.31 4.43 -31.84
N PHE A 479 -3.48 5.75 -31.92
CA PHE A 479 -4.58 6.41 -31.23
C PHE A 479 -5.94 5.87 -31.72
N MET A 480 -6.69 5.28 -30.79
CA MET A 480 -8.05 4.80 -30.96
C MET A 480 -8.81 5.13 -29.67
N TRP A 481 -9.71 6.10 -29.74
CA TRP A 481 -10.35 6.66 -28.55
C TRP A 481 -11.22 5.63 -27.80
N ASP A 482 -11.82 4.70 -28.54
CA ASP A 482 -12.66 3.60 -28.04
C ASP A 482 -11.86 2.31 -27.84
N HIS A 483 -10.51 2.38 -27.80
CA HIS A 483 -9.66 1.19 -27.67
C HIS A 483 -10.04 0.36 -26.44
N VAL A 484 -10.50 -0.86 -26.70
CA VAL A 484 -10.69 -1.90 -25.69
C VAL A 484 -9.51 -2.84 -25.81
N CYS A 485 -8.64 -2.77 -24.83
CA CYS A 485 -7.57 -3.75 -24.72
C CYS A 485 -8.14 -5.07 -24.14
N ASN A 486 -9.19 -5.07 -23.31
CA ASN A 486 -9.69 -6.33 -22.74
C ASN A 486 -10.51 -7.20 -23.70
N ALA A 487 -9.97 -8.34 -24.13
CA ALA A 487 -10.68 -9.29 -24.98
C ALA A 487 -11.96 -9.85 -24.34
N SER A 488 -12.02 -9.90 -23.00
CA SER A 488 -13.23 -10.29 -22.26
C SER A 488 -14.21 -9.14 -22.03
N ASP A 489 -13.86 -7.90 -22.38
CA ASP A 489 -14.71 -6.71 -22.26
C ASP A 489 -15.44 -6.44 -23.58
N THR A 490 -16.38 -7.31 -23.93
CA THR A 490 -17.13 -7.21 -25.20
C THR A 490 -17.97 -5.95 -25.31
N ASP A 491 -18.38 -5.39 -24.17
CA ASP A 491 -19.23 -4.20 -24.10
C ASP A 491 -18.41 -2.89 -24.05
N GLY A 492 -17.07 -3.00 -24.01
CA GLY A 492 -16.16 -1.86 -23.95
C GLY A 492 -16.32 -1.00 -22.69
N ARG A 493 -16.77 -1.60 -21.58
CA ARG A 493 -16.97 -0.92 -20.29
C ARG A 493 -15.70 -0.22 -19.84
N TYR A 494 -14.56 -0.83 -20.09
CA TYR A 494 -13.23 -0.37 -19.69
C TYR A 494 -12.38 0.08 -20.88
N SER A 495 -13.04 0.48 -21.98
CA SER A 495 -12.36 1.15 -23.09
C SER A 495 -11.61 2.39 -22.61
N TYR A 496 -10.60 2.78 -23.38
CA TYR A 496 -9.75 3.93 -23.09
C TYR A 496 -10.57 5.19 -22.73
N ALA A 497 -11.59 5.52 -23.51
CA ALA A 497 -12.47 6.68 -23.26
C ALA A 497 -13.41 6.53 -22.04
N GLN A 498 -13.72 5.31 -21.59
CA GLN A 498 -14.58 5.08 -20.43
C GLN A 498 -13.82 5.09 -19.10
N GLN A 499 -12.49 5.03 -19.11
CA GLN A 499 -11.72 5.00 -17.85
C GLN A 499 -12.06 6.16 -16.89
N PRO A 500 -12.25 7.43 -17.32
CA PRO A 500 -12.64 8.51 -16.42
C PRO A 500 -14.03 8.32 -15.77
N SER A 501 -15.03 7.92 -16.55
CA SER A 501 -16.41 7.69 -16.05
C SER A 501 -16.46 6.50 -15.10
N VAL A 502 -15.74 5.42 -15.43
CA VAL A 502 -15.61 4.24 -14.58
C VAL A 502 -14.90 4.56 -13.26
N CYS A 503 -13.82 5.34 -13.28
CA CYS A 503 -13.13 5.78 -12.07
C CYS A 503 -14.05 6.61 -11.16
N ALA A 504 -14.86 7.51 -11.73
CA ALA A 504 -15.87 8.26 -10.96
C ALA A 504 -16.94 7.32 -10.36
N TRP A 505 -17.40 6.34 -11.14
CA TRP A 505 -18.32 5.30 -10.67
C TRP A 505 -17.73 4.46 -9.52
N ASN A 506 -16.42 4.16 -9.57
CA ASN A 506 -15.74 3.47 -8.49
C ASN A 506 -15.62 4.34 -7.23
N CYS A 507 -15.36 5.64 -7.37
CA CYS A 507 -15.42 6.59 -6.23
C CYS A 507 -16.82 6.64 -5.61
N ALA A 508 -17.89 6.57 -6.41
CA ALA A 508 -19.25 6.47 -5.91
C ALA A 508 -19.47 5.20 -5.05
N ARG A 509 -18.92 4.05 -5.44
CA ARG A 509 -18.98 2.82 -4.62
C ARG A 509 -18.26 2.98 -3.27
N LEU A 510 -17.10 3.65 -3.25
CA LEU A 510 -16.42 3.99 -2.01
C LEU A 510 -17.27 4.93 -1.13
N ALA A 511 -17.91 5.94 -1.72
CA ALA A 511 -18.78 6.88 -0.99
C ALA A 511 -19.90 6.13 -0.25
N GLU A 512 -20.54 5.16 -0.90
CA GLU A 512 -21.57 4.34 -0.25
C GLU A 512 -21.06 3.61 1.00
N CYS A 513 -19.84 3.06 0.96
CA CYS A 513 -19.23 2.42 2.12
C CYS A 513 -18.96 3.41 3.26
N LEU A 514 -18.48 4.61 2.93
CA LEU A 514 -18.20 5.66 3.91
C LEU A 514 -19.49 6.24 4.53
N ILE A 515 -20.55 6.41 3.74
CA ILE A 515 -21.87 6.83 4.22
C ILE A 515 -22.41 5.80 5.23
N ARG A 516 -22.33 4.51 4.92
CA ARG A 516 -22.75 3.44 5.84
C ARG A 516 -21.93 3.41 7.12
N ALA A 517 -20.61 3.61 7.02
CA ALA A 517 -19.72 3.66 8.18
C ALA A 517 -20.05 4.82 9.15
N LEU A 518 -20.71 5.87 8.65
CA LEU A 518 -21.20 7.00 9.44
C LEU A 518 -22.67 6.82 9.90
N GLY A 519 -23.28 5.67 9.66
CA GLY A 519 -24.69 5.40 9.98
C GLY A 519 -25.69 6.03 8.99
N GLY A 520 -25.22 6.48 7.84
CA GLY A 520 -26.05 7.06 6.78
C GLY A 520 -26.70 6.02 5.86
N ASP A 521 -27.76 6.43 5.19
CA ASP A 521 -28.43 5.64 4.14
C ASP A 521 -27.72 5.85 2.80
N ALA A 522 -26.92 4.86 2.38
CA ALA A 522 -26.19 4.91 1.12
C ALA A 522 -27.08 4.72 -0.12
N ASP A 523 -28.31 4.22 0.02
CA ASP A 523 -29.18 4.00 -1.13
C ASP A 523 -29.66 5.35 -1.71
N GLN A 524 -29.76 6.38 -0.86
CA GLN A 524 -30.02 7.79 -1.22
C GLN A 524 -28.90 8.44 -2.06
N PHE A 525 -27.70 7.85 -2.08
CA PHE A 525 -26.59 8.33 -2.90
C PHE A 525 -26.84 8.03 -4.39
N CYS A 526 -27.35 6.82 -4.69
CA CYS A 526 -27.59 6.34 -6.06
C CYS A 526 -28.99 6.68 -6.58
N ALA A 527 -30.00 6.61 -5.72
CA ALA A 527 -31.39 6.88 -6.06
C ALA A 527 -31.99 7.84 -5.02
N PRO A 528 -31.80 9.17 -5.19
CA PRO A 528 -32.32 10.14 -4.25
C PRO A 528 -33.86 10.14 -4.27
N ASP A 529 -34.46 9.84 -3.12
CA ASP A 529 -35.90 9.98 -2.92
C ASP A 529 -36.18 11.37 -2.35
N GLN A 530 -37.00 12.15 -3.06
CA GLN A 530 -37.37 13.52 -2.64
C GLN A 530 -38.11 13.53 -1.30
N SER A 531 -38.72 12.42 -0.88
CA SER A 531 -39.43 12.32 0.41
C SER A 531 -38.50 12.23 1.63
N ASN A 532 -37.23 11.81 1.44
CA ASN A 532 -36.24 11.61 2.49
C ASN A 532 -35.03 12.56 2.38
N ALA A 533 -35.01 13.48 1.40
CA ALA A 533 -33.90 14.42 1.18
C ALA A 533 -33.61 15.34 2.38
N ASP A 534 -34.62 15.60 3.23
CA ASP A 534 -34.53 16.53 4.35
C ASP A 534 -34.09 15.90 5.68
N ASN A 535 -34.00 14.56 5.78
CA ASN A 535 -33.53 13.88 6.98
C ASN A 535 -31.98 13.84 7.06
N GLU A 536 -31.42 13.60 8.26
CA GLU A 536 -29.97 13.70 8.49
C GLU A 536 -29.15 12.70 7.64
N THR A 537 -29.70 11.52 7.37
CA THR A 537 -29.08 10.46 6.55
C THR A 537 -29.06 10.81 5.06
N GLY A 538 -30.14 11.37 4.51
CA GLY A 538 -30.23 11.87 3.14
C GLY A 538 -29.32 13.07 2.89
N ARG A 539 -29.19 13.97 3.87
CA ARG A 539 -28.24 15.09 3.82
C ARG A 539 -26.78 14.62 3.73
N LEU A 540 -26.42 13.54 4.43
CA LEU A 540 -25.06 12.99 4.36
C LEU A 540 -24.74 12.46 2.96
N ALA A 541 -25.64 11.66 2.37
CA ALA A 541 -25.46 11.16 1.00
C ALA A 541 -25.35 12.31 -0.03
N ALA A 542 -26.16 13.36 0.11
CA ALA A 542 -26.07 14.56 -0.73
C ALA A 542 -24.72 15.30 -0.61
N ARG A 543 -24.12 15.36 0.59
CA ARG A 543 -22.79 15.95 0.81
C ARG A 543 -21.70 15.17 0.07
N PHE A 544 -21.69 13.83 0.15
CA PHE A 544 -20.74 13.00 -0.59
C PHE A 544 -20.90 13.16 -2.10
N ARG A 545 -22.15 13.22 -2.60
CA ARG A 545 -22.42 13.44 -4.03
C ARG A 545 -21.90 14.79 -4.50
N THR A 546 -22.15 15.84 -3.72
CA THR A 546 -21.60 17.18 -3.97
C THR A 546 -20.08 17.18 -4.03
N VAL A 547 -19.40 16.46 -3.14
CA VAL A 547 -17.94 16.30 -3.16
C VAL A 547 -17.47 15.60 -4.44
N LEU A 548 -18.14 14.52 -4.86
CA LEU A 548 -17.80 13.81 -6.09
C LEU A 548 -17.94 14.72 -7.32
N ASP A 549 -19.08 15.38 -7.45
CA ASP A 549 -19.43 16.24 -8.59
C ASP A 549 -18.50 17.45 -8.70
N ARG A 550 -18.18 18.11 -7.57
CA ARG A 550 -17.32 19.30 -7.56
C ARG A 550 -15.83 18.99 -7.74
N SER A 551 -15.41 17.76 -7.44
CA SER A 551 -13.99 17.43 -7.33
C SER A 551 -13.47 16.59 -8.49
N PHE A 552 -14.20 15.57 -8.93
CA PHE A 552 -13.66 14.57 -9.86
C PHE A 552 -13.39 15.16 -11.25
N MET A 553 -14.44 15.57 -11.98
CA MET A 553 -14.30 16.02 -13.37
C MET A 553 -13.48 17.32 -13.50
N PRO A 554 -13.66 18.32 -12.62
CA PRO A 554 -12.80 19.51 -12.66
C PRO A 554 -11.32 19.19 -12.48
N THR A 555 -10.96 18.33 -11.51
CA THR A 555 -9.57 17.91 -11.29
C THR A 555 -9.03 17.12 -12.48
N PHE A 556 -9.82 16.19 -13.02
CA PHE A 556 -9.46 15.42 -14.21
C PHE A 556 -9.15 16.35 -15.40
N GLN A 557 -10.05 17.29 -15.71
CA GLN A 557 -9.89 18.22 -16.82
C GLN A 557 -8.66 19.11 -16.63
N GLU A 558 -8.47 19.66 -15.42
CA GLU A 558 -7.33 20.51 -15.11
C GLU A 558 -6.00 19.78 -15.35
N VAL A 559 -5.85 18.58 -14.80
CA VAL A 559 -4.64 17.77 -14.92
C VAL A 559 -4.43 17.31 -16.35
N TYR A 560 -5.46 16.78 -17.00
CA TYR A 560 -5.37 16.27 -18.37
C TYR A 560 -4.98 17.38 -19.35
N LEU A 561 -5.67 18.52 -19.31
CA LEU A 561 -5.35 19.67 -20.18
C LEU A 561 -3.94 20.19 -19.92
N ARG A 562 -3.49 20.23 -18.66
CA ARG A 562 -2.12 20.62 -18.32
C ARG A 562 -1.09 19.69 -18.96
N GLN A 563 -1.29 18.37 -18.88
CA GLN A 563 -0.38 17.40 -19.49
C GLN A 563 -0.41 17.48 -21.01
N MET A 564 -1.60 17.57 -21.62
CA MET A 564 -1.71 17.68 -23.08
C MET A 564 -1.04 18.95 -23.60
N ARG A 565 -1.20 20.10 -22.93
CA ARG A 565 -0.50 21.36 -23.26
C ARG A 565 1.03 21.21 -23.22
N ARG A 566 1.56 20.49 -22.22
CA ARG A 566 3.00 20.17 -22.15
C ARG A 566 3.45 19.32 -23.34
N LYS A 567 2.67 18.30 -23.72
CA LYS A 567 2.99 17.42 -24.86
C LYS A 567 3.04 18.16 -26.20
N VAL A 568 2.17 19.15 -26.40
CA VAL A 568 2.14 19.94 -27.64
C VAL A 568 3.02 21.21 -27.58
N CYS A 569 3.85 21.37 -26.54
CA CYS A 569 4.71 22.54 -26.33
C CYS A 569 3.96 23.89 -26.42
N TYR A 570 2.78 24.00 -25.79
CA TYR A 570 1.96 25.22 -25.91
C TYR A 570 2.64 26.48 -25.37
N GLU A 571 3.63 26.35 -24.47
CA GLU A 571 4.45 27.48 -23.99
C GLU A 571 5.41 28.03 -25.08
N CYS A 572 5.69 27.26 -26.13
CA CYS A 572 6.47 27.71 -27.31
C CYS A 572 5.60 28.24 -28.46
N LEU A 573 4.27 28.04 -28.40
CA LEU A 573 3.32 28.52 -29.41
C LEU A 573 2.74 29.91 -29.09
N ILE A 574 3.17 30.52 -27.98
CA ILE A 574 2.98 31.94 -27.71
C ILE A 574 4.20 32.67 -28.30
N TRP A 575 4.30 32.69 -29.62
CA TRP A 575 5.13 33.64 -30.37
C TRP A 575 4.21 34.35 -31.37
N ASP A 576 4.02 35.65 -31.11
CA ASP A 576 3.30 36.72 -31.84
C ASP A 576 1.85 36.48 -32.30
#